data_AF-A0A847BYL2-F1
#
_entry.id   AF-A0A847BYL2-F1
#
_cell.length_a   1.000
_cell.length_b   1.000
_cell.length_c   1.000
_cell.angle_alpha   90.00
_cell.angle_beta   90.00
_cell.angle_gamma   90.00
#
_symmetry.space_group_name_H-M   'P 1'
#
loop_
_entity.id
_entity.type
_entity.pdbx_description
1 polymer ?
#
loop_
_entity_poly.entity_id
_entity_poly.type
_entity_poly.pdbx_seq_one_letter_code
_entity_poly.pdbx_strand_id
1 'polypeptide(L)'
;MKFFIDYGTGGEPQCCEANDPGDAMVVADEGVTLTHEPIVIRNENGRFVGRRDWHENLDGIRNQSSPIQIGEGYYGDWRMPMYVQVDMD
;
A
#
# COMPACT_ATOMS: atom_id res chain seq x y z
N MET A 1 -3.76 16.66 1.03
CA MET A 1 -4.42 15.88 2.11
C MET A 1 -3.37 14.98 2.77
N LYS A 2 -3.67 14.44 3.94
CA LYS A 2 -2.74 13.53 4.64
C LYS A 2 -3.10 12.07 4.41
N PHE A 3 -2.07 11.27 4.17
CA PHE A 3 -2.13 9.82 4.15
C PHE A 3 -1.18 9.25 5.21
N PHE A 4 -1.54 8.08 5.71
CA PHE A 4 -0.80 7.35 6.71
C PHE A 4 -0.45 5.98 6.14
N ILE A 5 0.86 5.74 5.97
CA ILE A 5 1.43 4.52 5.43
C ILE A 5 1.91 3.66 6.59
N ASP A 6 1.28 2.51 6.76
CA ASP A 6 1.62 1.51 7.77
C ASP A 6 2.37 0.36 7.10
N TYR A 7 3.62 0.16 7.51
CA TYR A 7 4.51 -0.89 7.02
C TYR A 7 4.37 -2.21 7.81
N GLY A 8 3.40 -2.32 8.73
CA GLY A 8 3.17 -3.54 9.50
C GLY A 8 4.26 -3.85 10.54
N THR A 9 5.19 -2.91 10.78
CA THR A 9 6.33 -3.10 11.70
C THR A 9 5.96 -2.90 13.17
N GLY A 10 4.70 -2.52 13.46
CA GLY A 10 4.23 -2.16 14.80
C GLY A 10 4.63 -0.76 15.27
N GLY A 11 5.33 0.01 14.43
CA GLY A 11 5.65 1.43 14.67
C GLY A 11 4.50 2.37 14.31
N GLU A 12 4.72 3.68 14.54
CA GLU A 12 3.78 4.70 14.08
C GLU A 12 3.76 4.78 12.54
N PRO A 13 2.58 4.89 11.90
CA PRO A 13 2.47 5.06 10.46
C PRO A 13 3.21 6.32 9.97
N GLN A 14 3.88 6.21 8.83
CA GLN A 14 4.49 7.35 8.17
C GLN A 14 3.40 8.28 7.63
N CYS A 15 3.45 9.55 8.01
CA CYS A 15 2.58 10.59 7.43
C CYS A 15 3.15 11.08 6.10
N CYS A 16 2.31 11.14 5.07
CA CYS A 16 2.62 11.64 3.75
C CYS A 16 1.59 12.71 3.36
N GLU A 17 2.05 13.90 2.97
CA GLU A 17 1.19 14.93 2.38
C GLU A 17 1.18 14.80 0.86
N ALA A 18 0.01 14.53 0.29
CA ALA A 18 -0.16 14.28 -1.14
C ALA A 18 -1.50 14.83 -1.66
N ASN A 19 -1.63 14.95 -2.98
CA ASN A 19 -2.86 15.43 -3.62
C ASN A 19 -3.88 14.30 -3.82
N ASP A 20 -3.40 13.08 -4.08
CA ASP A 20 -4.22 11.90 -4.29
C ASP A 20 -3.55 10.61 -3.75
N PRO A 21 -4.29 9.49 -3.65
CA PRO A 21 -3.77 8.21 -3.18
C PRO A 21 -2.55 7.67 -3.93
N GLY A 22 -2.43 7.94 -5.23
CA GLY A 22 -1.37 7.40 -6.09
C GLY A 22 0.00 7.91 -5.67
N ASP A 23 0.12 9.20 -5.32
CA ASP A 23 1.34 9.78 -4.77
C ASP A 23 1.78 9.06 -3.48
N ALA A 24 0.83 8.76 -2.58
CA ALA A 24 1.12 8.04 -1.35
C ALA A 24 1.55 6.58 -1.61
N MET A 25 1.04 5.95 -2.66
CA MET A 25 1.49 4.62 -3.10
C MET A 25 2.92 4.63 -3.61
N VAL A 26 3.34 5.67 -4.33
CA VAL A 26 4.74 5.82 -4.78
C VAL A 26 5.67 5.95 -3.57
N VAL A 27 5.31 6.76 -2.57
CA VAL A 27 6.11 6.88 -1.33
C VAL A 27 6.16 5.55 -0.56
N ALA A 28 5.04 4.83 -0.49
CA ALA A 28 5.01 3.51 0.13
C ALA A 28 5.90 2.50 -0.61
N ASP A 29 5.96 2.59 -1.94
CA ASP A 29 6.82 1.75 -2.80
C ASP A 29 8.30 2.02 -2.58
N GLU A 30 8.70 3.25 -2.26
CA GLU A 30 10.08 3.56 -1.85
C GLU A 30 10.44 2.91 -0.50
N GLY A 31 9.46 2.71 0.38
CA GLY A 31 9.62 2.12 1.71
C GLY A 31 9.44 0.60 1.78
N VAL A 32 9.21 -0.10 0.67
CA VAL A 32 8.94 -1.57 0.67
C VAL A 32 10.05 -2.41 1.29
N THR A 33 11.29 -1.94 1.27
CA THR A 33 12.45 -2.63 1.85
C THR A 33 12.47 -2.61 3.38
N LEU A 34 11.61 -1.79 4.01
CA LEU A 34 11.53 -1.65 5.46
C LEU A 34 10.80 -2.83 6.13
N THR A 35 10.09 -3.65 5.36
CA THR A 35 9.22 -4.69 5.90
C THR A 35 9.04 -5.85 4.92
N HIS A 36 8.63 -7.00 5.46
CA HIS A 36 8.14 -8.17 4.70
C HIS A 36 6.69 -8.48 5.13
N GLU A 37 5.91 -7.43 5.40
CA GLU A 37 4.52 -7.49 5.85
C GLU A 37 3.64 -6.69 4.89
N PRO A 38 2.30 -6.89 4.90
CA PRO A 38 1.41 -6.06 4.10
C PRO A 38 1.55 -4.57 4.43
N ILE A 39 1.62 -3.74 3.39
CA ILE A 39 1.66 -2.28 3.50
C ILE A 39 0.25 -1.74 3.31
N VAL A 40 -0.20 -0.88 4.23
CA VAL A 40 -1.56 -0.32 4.23
C VAL A 40 -1.52 1.19 4.22
N ILE A 41 -2.33 1.80 3.35
CA ILE A 41 -2.50 3.25 3.27
C ILE A 41 -3.90 3.64 3.72
N ARG A 42 -3.97 4.60 4.65
CA ARG A 42 -5.20 5.24 5.10
C ARG A 42 -5.15 6.74 4.85
N ASN A 43 -6.30 7.37 4.63
CA ASN A 43 -6.39 8.83 4.60
C ASN A 43 -6.49 9.41 6.02
N GLU A 44 -6.57 10.74 6.11
CA GLU A 44 -6.67 11.46 7.38
C GLU A 44 -7.89 11.11 8.24
N ASN A 45 -8.97 10.62 7.61
CA ASN A 45 -10.17 10.15 8.29
C ASN A 45 -10.06 8.67 8.73
N GLY A 46 -8.89 8.05 8.57
CA GLY A 46 -8.65 6.63 8.86
C GLY A 46 -9.25 5.66 7.83
N ARG A 47 -9.85 6.17 6.76
CA ARG A 47 -10.44 5.35 5.68
C ARG A 47 -9.32 4.64 4.93
N PHE A 48 -9.55 3.35 4.67
CA PHE A 48 -8.68 2.54 3.84
C PHE A 48 -8.65 3.04 2.39
N VAL A 49 -7.46 3.18 1.84
CA VAL A 49 -7.22 3.72 0.49
C VAL A 49 -6.50 2.72 -0.40
N GLY A 50 -5.58 1.94 0.16
CA GLY A 50 -4.84 0.93 -0.60
C GLY A 50 -4.11 -0.04 0.31
N ARG A 51 -3.91 -1.25 -0.19
CA ARG A 51 -3.05 -2.28 0.43
C ARG A 51 -2.19 -2.94 -0.61
N ARG A 52 -0.96 -3.26 -0.25
CA ARG A 52 -0.04 -4.07 -1.03
C ARG A 52 0.42 -5.24 -0.17
N ASP A 53 0.26 -6.45 -0.69
CA ASP A 53 0.51 -7.70 0.05
C ASP A 53 1.92 -8.21 -0.20
N TRP A 54 2.57 -8.70 0.86
CA TRP A 54 3.81 -9.46 0.77
C TRP A 54 3.54 -10.94 0.49
N HIS A 55 4.40 -11.55 -0.32
CA HIS A 55 4.38 -12.95 -0.67
C HIS A 55 5.81 -13.52 -0.60
N GLU A 56 5.99 -14.68 0.04
CA GLU A 56 7.32 -15.30 0.18
C GLU A 56 7.93 -15.75 -1.16
N ASN A 57 7.11 -15.95 -2.19
CA ASN A 57 7.56 -16.39 -3.52
C ASN A 57 6.58 -15.98 -4.62
N LEU A 58 7.01 -16.18 -5.87
CA LEU A 58 6.26 -15.80 -7.07
C LEU A 58 4.95 -16.60 -7.25
N ASP A 59 4.89 -17.84 -6.78
CA ASP A 59 3.66 -18.66 -6.86
C ASP A 59 2.53 -18.05 -6.02
N GLY A 60 2.88 -17.31 -4.95
CA GLY A 60 1.94 -16.65 -4.06
C GLY A 60 1.26 -15.41 -4.64
N ILE A 61 1.85 -14.74 -5.63
CA ILE A 61 1.40 -13.41 -6.07
C ILE A 61 0.31 -13.48 -7.17
N ARG A 62 0.10 -14.64 -7.82
CA ARG A 62 -0.76 -14.80 -9.04
C ARG A 62 -0.36 -13.83 -10.16
N ASN A 63 -0.99 -13.89 -11.34
CA ASN A 63 -0.67 -13.04 -12.50
C ASN A 63 -0.91 -11.53 -12.21
N GLN A 64 -0.01 -10.91 -11.45
CA GLN A 64 0.03 -9.46 -11.22
C GLN A 64 0.80 -8.77 -12.33
N SER A 65 0.45 -7.51 -12.53
CA SER A 65 0.95 -6.70 -13.63
C SER A 65 2.31 -6.08 -13.28
N SER A 66 2.56 -5.80 -12.01
CA SER A 66 3.74 -5.08 -11.53
C SER A 66 4.18 -5.54 -10.14
N PRO A 67 4.66 -6.81 -10.02
CA PRO A 67 5.23 -7.29 -8.77
C PRO A 67 6.57 -6.57 -8.47
N ILE A 68 6.81 -6.24 -7.21
CA ILE A 68 8.11 -5.74 -6.75
C ILE A 68 8.83 -6.86 -6.02
N GLN A 69 10.01 -7.28 -6.51
CA GLN A 69 10.82 -8.30 -5.85
C GLN A 69 11.74 -7.68 -4.79
N ILE A 70 11.74 -8.23 -3.58
CA ILE A 70 12.65 -7.87 -2.48
C ILE A 70 13.27 -9.17 -1.94
N GLY A 71 14.58 -9.35 -2.16
CA GLY A 71 15.23 -10.62 -1.85
C GLY A 71 14.55 -11.80 -2.57
N GLU A 72 14.09 -12.79 -1.81
CA GLU A 72 13.39 -13.97 -2.34
C GLU A 72 11.86 -13.79 -2.44
N GLY A 73 11.30 -12.77 -1.77
CA GLY A 73 9.86 -12.51 -1.78
C GLY A 73 9.44 -11.35 -2.68
N TYR A 74 8.13 -11.12 -2.73
CA TYR A 74 7.49 -10.24 -3.70
C TYR A 74 6.32 -9.46 -3.08
N TYR A 75 6.19 -8.20 -3.47
CA TYR A 75 4.98 -7.40 -3.24
C TYR A 75 4.07 -7.42 -4.46
N GLY A 76 2.77 -7.67 -4.22
CA GLY A 76 1.67 -7.68 -5.19
C GLY A 76 1.32 -6.32 -5.79
N ASP A 77 0.40 -6.29 -6.76
CA ASP A 77 -0.20 -5.02 -7.20
C ASP A 77 -0.98 -4.36 -6.05
N TRP A 78 -1.12 -3.03 -6.10
CA TRP A 78 -1.95 -2.30 -5.16
C TRP A 78 -3.42 -2.73 -5.27
N ARG A 79 -3.99 -3.15 -4.14
CA ARG A 79 -5.41 -3.41 -3.98
C ARG A 79 -6.09 -2.18 -3.43
N MET A 80 -6.77 -1.47 -4.32
CA MET A 80 -7.61 -0.33 -3.97
C MET A 80 -9.04 -0.81 -3.68
N PRO A 81 -9.74 -0.22 -2.69
CA PRO A 81 -11.17 -0.43 -2.58
C PRO A 81 -11.83 0.10 -3.86
N MET A 82 -12.75 -0.68 -4.43
CA MET A 82 -13.64 -0.18 -5.47
C MET A 82 -14.45 0.96 -4.86
N TYR A 83 -14.09 2.21 -5.14
CA TYR A 83 -14.89 3.36 -4.76
C TYR A 83 -16.19 3.27 -5.58
N VAL A 84 -17.24 2.70 -5.00
CA VAL A 84 -18.59 3.08 -5.42
C VAL A 84 -18.71 4.54 -5.02
N GLN A 85 -18.83 5.39 -6.03
CA GLN A 85 -19.01 6.83 -5.94
C GLN A 85 -20.36 7.10 -5.24
N VAL A 86 -20.40 6.94 -3.93
CA VAL A 86 -21.50 7.35 -3.06
C VAL A 86 -20.87 8.32 -2.06
N ASP A 87 -21.52 9.45 -1.85
CA ASP A 87 -21.03 10.65 -1.14
C ASP A 87 -20.30 11.66 -2.05
N MET A 88 -20.95 12.00 -3.16
CA MET A 88 -21.08 13.42 -3.54
C MET A 88 -22.50 13.85 -3.20
N ASP A 89 -22.71 14.32 -1.97
CA ASP A 89 -23.83 15.20 -1.58
C ASP A 89 -23.41 16.02 -0.36
#